data_AF-A0A952T236-F1
#
_entry.id   AF-A0A952T236-F1
#
_cell.length_a   1.000
_cell.length_b   1.000
_cell.length_c   1.000
_cell.angle_alpha   90.00
_cell.angle_beta   90.00
_cell.angle_gamma   90.00
#
_symmetry.space_group_name_H-M   'P 1'
#
loop_
_entity.id
_entity.type
_entity.pdbx_description
1 polymer ?
#
loop_
_entity_poly.entity_id
_entity_poly.type
_entity_poly.pdbx_seq_one_letter_code
_entity_poly.pdbx_strand_id
1 'polypeptide(L)'
;MKSLVRANSHEVEAATRDLSLGGAQIESSLAVQPGRQIAVKLIVPGDDTPILIEQARVQWNVDRTFGVRFVDLQPREQDELEQLIDEYIALDEERKS
;
A
#
# COMPACT_ATOMS: atom_id res chain seq x y z
N MET A 1 34.87 4.99 2.81
CA MET A 1 33.99 5.54 3.86
C MET A 1 32.89 4.50 4.10
N LYS A 2 32.61 4.09 5.34
CA LYS A 2 31.50 3.16 5.64
C LYS A 2 30.49 3.89 6.53
N SER A 3 29.22 3.77 6.16
CA SER A 3 28.10 4.05 7.04
C SER A 3 26.96 3.11 6.67
N LEU A 4 26.39 2.47 7.69
CA LEU A 4 25.08 1.85 7.61
C LEU A 4 24.39 2.17 8.94
N VAL A 5 23.37 3.00 8.89
CA VAL A 5 22.50 3.25 10.05
C VAL A 5 21.07 3.20 9.56
N ARG A 6 20.32 2.21 10.05
CA ARG A 6 18.87 2.11 9.93
C ARG A 6 18.33 2.10 11.36
N ALA A 7 17.83 3.25 11.83
CA ALA A 7 17.17 3.35 13.12
C ALA A 7 15.66 3.52 12.90
N ASN A 8 14.88 2.61 13.51
CA ASN A 8 13.42 2.57 13.57
C ASN A 8 12.66 2.07 12.32
N SER A 9 13.08 0.95 11.73
CA SER A 9 12.23 0.21 10.80
C SER A 9 11.13 -0.53 11.55
N HIS A 10 10.08 0.20 11.95
CA HIS A 10 8.88 -0.39 12.50
C HIS A 10 7.93 -0.72 11.34
N GLU A 11 7.68 -2.01 11.12
CA GLU A 11 6.57 -2.48 10.31
C GLU A 11 5.36 -2.69 11.23
N VAL A 12 4.20 -2.24 10.78
CA VAL A 12 2.93 -2.41 11.49
C VAL A 12 1.94 -2.98 10.50
N GLU A 13 1.24 -4.05 10.88
CA GLU A 13 0.14 -4.57 10.09
C GLU A 13 -1.01 -3.58 10.06
N ALA A 14 -1.60 -3.41 8.89
CA ALA A 14 -2.69 -2.49 8.64
C ALA A 14 -3.62 -3.08 7.59
N ALA A 15 -4.89 -2.68 7.62
CA ALA A 15 -5.89 -3.13 6.67
C ALA A 15 -6.00 -2.11 5.53
N THR A 16 -5.79 -2.56 4.28
CA THR A 16 -6.14 -1.78 3.10
C THR A 16 -7.66 -1.82 2.93
N ARG A 17 -8.29 -0.64 2.91
CA ARG A 17 -9.76 -0.48 2.80
C ARG A 17 -10.20 -0.12 1.38
N ASP A 18 -9.37 0.61 0.67
CA ASP A 18 -9.57 1.03 -0.72
C ASP A 18 -8.20 1.05 -1.39
N LEU A 19 -8.13 0.60 -2.65
CA LEU A 19 -6.92 0.47 -3.42
C LEU A 19 -7.16 0.92 -4.86
N SER A 20 -6.22 1.70 -5.39
CA SER A 20 -6.19 2.15 -6.78
C SER A 20 -4.75 2.15 -7.29
N LEU A 21 -4.55 2.33 -8.58
CA LEU A 21 -3.22 2.49 -9.18
C LEU A 21 -2.43 3.69 -8.61
N GLY A 22 -3.13 4.72 -8.10
CA GLY A 22 -2.51 5.95 -7.61
C GLY A 22 -2.30 6.01 -6.10
N GLY A 23 -2.87 5.09 -5.33
CA GLY A 23 -2.87 5.17 -3.89
C GLY A 23 -3.80 4.20 -3.20
N ALA A 24 -3.79 4.25 -1.87
CA ALA A 24 -4.62 3.39 -1.02
C ALA A 24 -5.15 4.14 0.20
N GLN A 25 -6.29 3.67 0.70
CA GLN A 25 -6.78 3.97 2.03
C GLN A 25 -6.38 2.84 2.98
N ILE A 26 -5.70 3.20 4.07
CA ILE A 26 -5.17 2.24 5.03
C ILE A 26 -5.72 2.56 6.42
N GLU A 27 -6.26 1.55 7.11
CA GLU A 27 -6.62 1.61 8.52
C GLU A 27 -5.54 0.95 9.38
N SER A 28 -4.99 1.68 10.34
CA SER A 28 -3.91 1.22 11.22
C SER A 28 -4.05 1.78 12.63
N SER A 29 -3.48 1.07 13.60
CA SER A 29 -3.27 1.60 14.96
C SER A 29 -2.14 2.64 15.01
N LEU A 30 -1.32 2.73 13.95
CA LEU A 30 -0.24 3.71 13.85
C LEU A 30 -0.79 5.09 13.46
N ALA A 31 -0.50 6.08 14.28
CA ALA A 31 -0.75 7.48 13.93
C ALA A 31 0.30 7.97 12.92
N VAL A 32 -0.12 8.20 11.68
CA VAL A 32 0.74 8.74 10.61
C VAL A 32 0.26 10.13 10.20
N GLN A 33 1.18 11.08 10.06
CA GLN A 33 0.85 12.46 9.70
C GLN A 33 0.94 12.70 8.18
N PRO A 34 0.09 13.59 7.61
CA PRO A 34 0.22 14.04 6.23
C PRO A 34 1.62 14.57 5.90
N GLY A 35 2.05 14.32 4.66
CA GLY A 35 3.37 14.68 4.16
C GLY A 35 4.47 13.66 4.46
N ARG A 36 4.26 12.72 5.40
CA ARG A 36 5.23 11.68 5.71
C ARG A 36 5.35 10.67 4.56
N GLN A 37 6.58 10.25 4.28
CA GLN A 37 6.88 9.17 3.35
C GLN A 37 6.98 7.84 4.10
N ILE A 38 6.31 6.82 3.59
CA ILE A 38 6.30 5.46 4.12
C ILE A 38 6.48 4.47 2.96
N ALA A 39 6.94 3.26 3.29
CA ALA A 39 6.82 2.13 2.37
C ALA A 39 5.54 1.36 2.70
N VAL A 40 4.88 0.83 1.68
CA VAL A 40 3.70 -0.04 1.81
C VAL A 40 4.02 -1.38 1.18
N LYS A 41 3.76 -2.45 1.93
CA LYS A 41 3.89 -3.84 1.47
C LYS A 41 2.50 -4.43 1.41
N LEU A 42 1.96 -4.60 0.21
CA LEU A 42 0.63 -5.18 0.02
C LEU A 42 0.76 -6.71 0.04
N ILE A 43 0.07 -7.34 0.99
CA ILE A 43 -0.01 -8.80 1.12
C ILE A 43 -1.34 -9.24 0.50
N VAL A 44 -1.26 -9.92 -0.63
CA VAL A 44 -2.44 -10.38 -1.37
C VAL A 44 -2.75 -11.83 -0.97
N PRO A 45 -3.96 -12.15 -0.48
CA PRO A 45 -4.33 -13.52 -0.18
C PRO A 45 -4.28 -14.40 -1.43
N GLY A 46 -3.48 -15.47 -1.41
CA GLY A 46 -3.31 -16.38 -2.54
C GLY A 46 -2.13 -16.06 -3.45
N ASP A 47 -1.44 -14.94 -3.23
CA ASP A 47 -0.14 -14.65 -3.83
C ASP A 47 0.97 -14.79 -2.77
N ASP A 48 2.06 -15.46 -3.14
CA ASP A 48 3.24 -15.63 -2.29
C ASP A 48 4.17 -14.40 -2.34
N THR A 49 3.98 -13.51 -3.33
CA THR A 49 4.84 -12.34 -3.55
C THR A 49 4.10 -11.06 -3.17
N PRO A 50 4.62 -10.26 -2.22
CA PRO A 50 4.02 -8.97 -1.91
C PRO A 50 4.36 -7.92 -2.99
N ILE A 51 3.40 -7.05 -3.29
CA ILE A 51 3.65 -5.84 -4.09
C ILE A 51 4.29 -4.80 -3.15
N LEU A 52 5.53 -4.41 -3.46
CA LEU A 52 6.30 -3.45 -2.66
C LEU A 52 6.19 -2.05 -3.27
N ILE A 53 5.65 -1.12 -2.50
CA ILE A 53 5.59 0.30 -2.85
C ILE A 53 6.57 1.02 -1.92
N GLU A 54 7.79 1.24 -2.40
CA GLU A 54 8.87 1.80 -1.57
C GLU A 54 8.59 3.26 -1.13
N GLN A 55 7.87 4.00 -1.96
CA GLN A 55 7.58 5.42 -1.72
C GLN A 55 6.09 5.69 -1.82
N ALA A 56 5.45 5.87 -0.67
CA ALA A 56 4.07 6.35 -0.56
C ALA A 56 4.04 7.57 0.34
N ARG A 57 3.35 8.63 -0.08
CA ARG A 57 3.21 9.87 0.68
C ARG A 57 1.82 9.98 1.28
N VAL A 58 1.74 10.07 2.61
CA VAL A 58 0.49 10.30 3.32
C VAL A 58 -0.11 11.64 2.88
N GLN A 59 -1.35 11.62 2.40
CA GLN A 59 -2.06 12.80 1.89
C GLN A 59 -2.97 13.41 2.96
N TRP A 60 -3.64 12.56 3.74
CA TRP A 60 -4.59 12.93 4.78
C TRP A 60 -4.64 11.84 5.85
N ASN A 61 -5.12 12.18 7.04
CA ASN A 61 -5.47 11.23 8.10
C ASN A 61 -6.79 11.64 8.76
N VAL A 62 -7.58 10.66 9.18
CA VAL A 62 -8.81 10.83 9.96
C VAL A 62 -8.91 9.62 10.88
N ASP A 63 -8.97 9.85 12.19
CA ASP A 63 -8.98 8.81 13.23
C ASP A 63 -7.85 7.78 13.06
N ARG A 64 -8.18 6.54 12.73
CA ARG A 64 -7.25 5.42 12.50
C ARG A 64 -7.00 5.12 11.02
N THR A 65 -7.48 5.99 10.14
CA THR A 65 -7.41 5.81 8.70
C THR A 65 -6.59 6.92 8.08
N PHE A 66 -5.79 6.57 7.08
CA PHE A 66 -5.05 7.55 6.30
C PHE A 66 -5.02 7.15 4.84
N GLY A 67 -4.98 8.17 3.98
CA GLY A 67 -4.81 7.98 2.55
C GLY A 67 -3.36 8.20 2.16
N VAL A 68 -2.83 7.33 1.31
CA VAL A 68 -1.51 7.50 0.70
C VAL A 68 -1.64 7.67 -0.80
N ARG A 69 -0.75 8.50 -1.35
CA ARG A 69 -0.47 8.54 -2.78
C ARG A 69 0.80 7.77 -3.04
N PHE A 70 0.81 6.88 -4.02
CA PHE A 70 2.03 6.21 -4.42
C PHE A 70 2.93 7.15 -5.24
N VAL A 71 4.24 7.04 -5.03
CA VAL A 71 5.26 7.89 -5.62
C VAL A 71 6.26 6.98 -6.31
N ASP A 72 6.55 7.26 -7.58
CA ASP A 72 7.57 6.56 -8.36
C ASP A 72 7.43 5.01 -8.34
N LEU A 73 6.20 4.51 -8.52
CA LEU A 73 5.97 3.08 -8.77
C LEU A 73 6.78 2.62 -9.98
N GLN A 74 7.54 1.54 -9.83
CA GLN A 74 8.23 0.97 -10.98
C GLN A 74 7.18 0.30 -11.90
N PRO A 75 7.45 0.24 -13.22
CA PRO A 75 6.51 -0.34 -14.18
C PRO A 75 6.05 -1.75 -13.79
N ARG A 76 6.97 -2.57 -13.28
CA ARG A 76 6.65 -3.92 -12.82
C ARG A 76 5.63 -3.94 -11.68
N GLU A 77 5.84 -3.11 -10.66
CA GLU A 77 4.94 -3.03 -9.51
C GLU A 77 3.58 -2.44 -9.91
N GLN A 78 3.56 -1.58 -10.94
CA GLN A 78 2.34 -1.05 -11.52
C GLN A 78 1.56 -2.14 -12.26
N ASP A 79 2.23 -2.96 -13.07
CA ASP A 79 1.62 -4.09 -13.78
C ASP A 79 1.03 -5.11 -12.79
N GLU A 80 1.79 -5.45 -11.73
CA GLU A 80 1.33 -6.34 -10.66
C GLU A 80 0.10 -5.76 -9.93
N LEU A 81 0.07 -4.45 -9.69
CA LEU A 81 -1.06 -3.77 -9.06
C LEU A 81 -2.30 -3.69 -9.97
N GLU A 82 -2.11 -3.46 -11.27
CA GLU A 82 -3.20 -3.46 -12.26
C GLU A 82 -3.85 -4.85 -12.35
N GLN A 83 -3.03 -5.89 -12.47
CA GLN A 83 -3.51 -7.26 -12.47
C GLN A 83 -4.31 -7.61 -11.21
N LEU A 84 -3.80 -7.22 -10.03
CA LEU A 84 -4.51 -7.44 -8.76
C LEU A 84 -5.90 -6.78 -8.75
N ILE A 85 -5.99 -5.53 -9.22
CA ILE A 85 -7.25 -4.80 -9.25
C ILE A 85 -8.23 -5.46 -10.21
N ASP A 86 -7.79 -5.85 -11.40
CA ASP A 86 -8.61 -6.52 -12.41
C ASP A 86 -9.15 -7.87 -11.90
N GLU A 87 -8.30 -8.68 -11.26
CA GLU A 87 -8.70 -9.95 -10.65
C GLU A 87 -9.77 -9.74 -9.56
N TYR A 88 -9.62 -8.72 -8.72
CA TYR A 88 -10.60 -8.43 -7.67
C TYR A 88 -11.94 -7.95 -8.22
N ILE A 89 -11.92 -7.15 -9.29
CA ILE A 89 -13.14 -6.70 -9.99
C ILE A 89 -13.87 -7.91 -10.57
N ALA A 90 -13.17 -8.81 -11.27
CA ALA A 90 -13.76 -10.01 -11.85
C ALA A 90 -14.40 -10.92 -10.77
N LEU A 91 -13.72 -11.10 -9.63
CA LEU A 91 -14.23 -11.89 -8.51
C LEU A 91 -15.48 -11.27 -7.85
N ASP A 92 -15.57 -9.94 -7.76
CA ASP A 92 -16.75 -9.26 -7.20
C ASP A 92 -17.97 -9.36 -8.14
N GLU A 93 -17.75 -9.34 -9.46
CA GLU A 93 -18.81 -9.55 -10.45
C GLU A 93 -19.37 -10.98 -10.39
N GLU A 94 -18.53 -12.01 -10.27
CA GLU A 94 -18.96 -13.40 -10.12
C GLU A 94 -19.78 -13.64 -8.84
N ARG A 95 -19.44 -12.96 -7.74
CA ARG A 95 -20.16 -13.05 -6.46
C ARG A 95 -21.52 -12.36 -6.46
N LYS A 96 -21.76 -11.47 -7.42
CA LYS A 96 -23.03 -10.75 -7.61
C LYS A 96 -23.95 -11.43 -8.63
N SER A 97 -23.46 -12.42 -9.37
CA SER A 97 -24.24 -13.26 -10.30
C SER A 97 -24.88 -14.47 -9.60
#